data_AF-A0A1H5ZN47-F1
#
_entry.id   AF-A0A1H5ZN47-F1
#
_cell.length_a   1.000
_cell.length_b   1.000
_cell.length_c   1.000
_cell.angle_alpha   90.00
_cell.angle_beta   90.00
_cell.angle_gamma   90.00
#
_symmetry.space_group_name_H-M   'P 1'
#
loop_
_entity.id
_entity.type
_entity.pdbx_description
1 polymer ?
#
loop_
_entity_poly.entity_id
_entity_poly.type
_entity_poly.pdbx_seq_one_letter_code
_entity_poly.pdbx_strand_id
1 'polypeptide(L)'
;MFKSPSGVRQAFEEGKFADVPLLTGWNADDQVSGNQATSPAEFIANAKKQYGGRAGEYLKLFPAGNEAELQETLKTIGVLGFGFQNYTWARMQTEKGQNDAYLYYFTRVPPGEPNYGAFHSAEFSCALHTLRKWNRPFEQADYDLEKTMSDYWVNFVKTGNPNGDGLPEWPVFDPANPLVLELGAEVKTRALPYWEQMKLMEELQKK
;
A
#
# COMPACT_ATOMS: atom_id res chain seq x y z
N MET A 1 -6.84 -4.66 14.05
CA MET A 1 -6.16 -5.92 13.67
C MET A 1 -6.53 -6.20 12.22
N PHE A 2 -5.59 -6.18 11.28
CA PHE A 2 -5.83 -6.54 9.88
C PHE A 2 -5.67 -8.05 9.73
N LYS A 3 -6.71 -8.80 10.09
CA LYS A 3 -6.87 -10.15 9.56
C LYS A 3 -7.52 -9.98 8.19
N SER A 4 -6.87 -10.45 7.12
CA SER A 4 -7.59 -10.68 5.88
C SER A 4 -8.80 -11.55 6.22
N PRO A 5 -10.03 -11.23 5.75
CA PRO A 5 -11.19 -12.07 6.02
C PRO A 5 -10.82 -13.49 5.65
N SER A 6 -10.96 -14.43 6.58
CA SER A 6 -10.52 -15.81 6.39
C SER A 6 -11.03 -16.39 5.07
N GLY A 7 -12.21 -15.96 4.62
CA GLY A 7 -12.76 -16.33 3.31
C GLY A 7 -11.97 -15.86 2.08
N VAL A 8 -11.37 -14.67 2.08
CA VAL A 8 -10.61 -14.17 0.91
C VAL A 8 -9.31 -14.94 0.76
N ARG A 9 -8.51 -15.02 1.84
CA ARG A 9 -7.27 -15.79 1.82
C ARG A 9 -7.52 -17.28 1.52
N GLN A 10 -8.53 -17.87 2.15
CA GLN A 10 -8.93 -19.26 1.89
C GLN A 10 -9.36 -19.47 0.44
N ALA A 11 -10.06 -18.52 -0.18
CA ALA A 11 -10.42 -18.61 -1.59
C ALA A 11 -9.19 -18.69 -2.50
N PHE A 12 -8.15 -17.90 -2.24
CA PHE A 12 -6.87 -18.02 -2.96
C PHE A 12 -6.15 -19.35 -2.66
N GLU A 13 -6.12 -19.80 -1.40
CA GLU A 13 -5.49 -21.06 -1.00
C GLU A 13 -6.18 -22.28 -1.62
N GLU A 14 -7.50 -22.22 -1.80
CA GLU A 14 -8.32 -23.26 -2.44
C GLU A 14 -8.43 -23.12 -3.97
N GLY A 15 -7.81 -22.09 -4.56
CA GLY A 15 -7.91 -21.82 -6.01
C GLY A 15 -9.31 -21.37 -6.47
N LYS A 16 -10.16 -20.88 -5.56
CA LYS A 16 -11.53 -20.42 -5.81
C LYS A 16 -11.60 -18.88 -5.90
N PHE A 17 -10.74 -18.29 -6.71
CA PHE A 17 -10.72 -16.86 -6.97
C PHE A 17 -10.80 -16.59 -8.48
N ALA A 18 -11.18 -15.37 -8.85
CA ALA A 18 -11.16 -14.96 -10.25
C ALA A 18 -9.70 -14.64 -10.64
N ASP A 19 -9.12 -15.49 -11.48
CA ASP A 19 -7.78 -15.26 -12.03
C ASP A 19 -7.88 -14.28 -13.21
N VAL A 20 -7.67 -13.00 -12.90
CA VAL A 20 -7.67 -11.88 -13.85
C VAL A 20 -6.46 -10.99 -13.57
N PRO A 21 -6.00 -10.18 -14.55
CA PRO A 21 -4.96 -9.19 -14.28
C PRO A 21 -5.36 -8.28 -13.12
N LEU A 22 -4.40 -7.95 -12.26
CA LEU A 22 -4.64 -7.18 -11.04
C LEU A 22 -3.83 -5.88 -11.07
N LEU A 23 -4.48 -4.76 -10.78
CA LEU A 23 -3.82 -3.49 -10.47
C LEU A 23 -4.34 -3.02 -9.11
N THR A 24 -3.44 -2.85 -8.15
CA THR A 24 -3.80 -2.50 -6.77
C THR A 24 -2.73 -1.63 -6.13
N GLY A 25 -3.03 -0.95 -5.02
CA GLY A 25 -2.08 -0.05 -4.37
C GLY A 25 -2.68 0.75 -3.22
N TRP A 26 -1.90 1.68 -2.68
CA TRP A 26 -2.29 2.54 -1.57
C TRP A 26 -1.50 3.84 -1.58
N ASN A 27 -1.91 4.78 -0.72
CA ASN A 27 -1.30 6.10 -0.61
C ASN A 27 -0.34 6.16 0.59
N ALA A 28 0.68 7.02 0.49
CA ALA A 28 1.77 7.08 1.47
C ALA A 28 1.34 7.49 2.88
N ASP A 29 0.23 8.21 3.00
CA ASP A 29 -0.34 8.68 4.25
C ASP A 29 -1.79 8.18 4.42
N ASP A 30 -2.11 7.03 3.82
CA ASP A 30 -3.32 6.27 4.16
C ASP A 30 -3.34 5.96 5.66
N GLN A 31 -4.46 6.19 6.32
CA GLN A 31 -4.60 5.93 7.74
C GLN A 31 -5.91 5.22 8.02
N VAL A 32 -5.82 4.16 8.82
CA VAL A 32 -6.98 3.52 9.42
C VAL A 32 -7.12 4.00 10.85
N SER A 33 -8.23 4.66 11.15
CA SER A 33 -8.59 5.04 12.51
C SER A 33 -9.00 3.82 13.33
N GLY A 34 -8.49 3.69 14.56
CA GLY A 34 -8.83 2.60 15.47
C GLY A 34 -8.32 2.86 16.89
N ASN A 35 -8.56 1.93 17.82
CA ASN A 35 -8.01 2.03 19.17
C ASN A 35 -6.48 1.94 19.13
N GLN A 36 -5.83 3.09 19.22
CA GLN A 36 -4.38 3.21 19.29
C GLN A 36 -3.94 3.09 20.76
N ALA A 37 -2.76 2.49 20.97
CA ALA A 37 -2.15 2.47 22.29
C ALA A 37 -1.90 3.92 22.75
N THR A 38 -2.15 4.19 24.03
CA THR A 38 -2.05 5.54 24.60
C THR A 38 -0.69 5.81 25.23
N SER A 39 0.17 4.79 25.33
CA SER A 39 1.53 4.93 25.86
C SER A 39 2.50 3.86 25.33
N PRO A 40 3.81 4.14 25.33
CA PRO A 40 4.88 3.17 25.01
C PRO A 40 4.77 1.85 25.79
N ALA A 41 4.51 1.94 27.10
CA ALA A 41 4.39 0.79 27.98
C ALA A 41 3.19 -0.10 27.62
N GLU A 42 2.05 0.52 27.32
CA GLU A 42 0.85 -0.20 26.86
C GLU A 42 1.11 -0.92 25.54
N PHE A 43 1.73 -0.24 24.57
CA PHE A 43 2.05 -0.82 23.26
C PHE A 43 2.96 -2.05 23.40
N ILE A 44 4.05 -1.93 24.17
CA ILE A 44 4.98 -3.03 24.43
C ILE A 44 4.29 -4.20 25.14
N ALA A 45 3.43 -3.92 26.13
CA ALA A 45 2.68 -4.95 26.84
C ALA A 45 1.71 -5.69 25.90
N ASN A 46 1.02 -4.96 25.02
CA ASN A 46 0.12 -5.52 24.01
C ASN A 46 0.88 -6.38 23.00
N ALA A 47 2.05 -5.92 22.51
CA ALA A 47 2.90 -6.70 21.61
C ALA A 47 3.38 -8.00 22.27
N LYS A 48 3.81 -7.96 23.53
CA LYS A 48 4.20 -9.16 24.31
C LYS A 48 3.04 -10.13 24.48
N LYS A 49 1.86 -9.63 24.84
CA LYS A 49 0.64 -10.44 24.97
C LYS A 49 0.24 -11.11 23.66
N GLN A 50 0.34 -10.38 22.54
CA GLN A 50 -0.12 -10.86 21.24
C GLN A 50 0.87 -11.82 20.57
N TYR A 51 2.16 -11.51 20.62
CA TYR A 51 3.17 -12.25 19.85
C TYR A 51 4.03 -13.20 20.70
N GLY A 52 3.93 -13.13 22.03
CA GLY A 52 4.65 -14.01 22.95
C GLY A 52 6.16 -13.93 22.73
N GLY A 53 6.81 -15.07 22.54
CA GLY A 53 8.26 -15.15 22.30
C GLY A 53 8.75 -14.36 21.09
N ARG A 54 7.89 -14.08 20.10
CA ARG A 54 8.24 -13.29 18.90
C ARG A 54 8.01 -11.78 19.06
N ALA A 55 7.60 -11.31 20.23
CA ALA A 55 7.36 -9.88 20.46
C ALA A 55 8.61 -9.01 20.26
N GLY A 56 9.81 -9.55 20.50
CA GLY A 56 11.06 -8.84 20.22
C GLY A 56 11.29 -8.55 18.74
N GLU A 57 10.93 -9.50 17.85
CA GLU A 57 10.98 -9.30 16.39
C GLU A 57 10.02 -8.19 15.96
N TYR A 58 8.79 -8.21 16.50
CA TYR A 58 7.78 -7.18 16.23
C TYR A 58 8.24 -5.79 16.69
N LEU A 59 8.68 -5.67 17.94
CA LEU A 59 9.10 -4.39 18.52
C LEU A 59 10.39 -3.83 17.88
N LYS A 60 11.19 -4.67 17.19
CA LYS A 60 12.32 -4.19 16.39
C LYS A 60 11.88 -3.43 15.13
N LEU A 61 10.77 -3.85 14.52
CA LEU A 61 10.22 -3.22 13.31
C LEU A 61 9.13 -2.18 13.61
N PHE A 62 8.57 -2.22 14.82
CA PHE A 62 7.55 -1.30 15.35
C PHE A 62 8.00 -0.77 16.72
N PRO A 63 9.02 0.12 16.75
CA PRO A 63 9.59 0.64 17.99
C PRO A 63 8.60 1.50 18.77
N ALA A 64 8.65 1.40 20.08
CA ALA A 64 7.82 2.19 20.98
C ALA A 64 8.55 2.37 22.33
N GLY A 65 9.82 2.74 22.30
CA GLY A 65 10.63 2.99 23.51
C GLY A 65 10.33 4.34 24.15
N ASN A 66 9.76 5.27 23.39
CA ASN A 66 9.30 6.58 23.85
C ASN A 66 8.07 7.03 23.04
N GLU A 67 7.50 8.19 23.41
CA GLU A 67 6.29 8.72 22.77
C GLU A 67 6.49 9.03 21.28
N ALA A 68 7.64 9.59 20.89
CA ALA A 68 7.89 9.92 19.49
C ALA A 68 7.97 8.65 18.62
N GLU A 69 8.70 7.63 19.07
CA GLU A 69 8.75 6.32 18.41
C GLU A 69 7.37 5.66 18.32
N LEU A 70 6.56 5.75 19.40
CA LEU A 70 5.21 5.23 19.38
C LEU A 70 4.36 5.92 18.30
N GLN A 71 4.39 7.25 18.21
CA GLN A 71 3.60 7.99 17.21
C GLN A 71 4.01 7.61 15.78
N GLU A 72 5.31 7.47 15.50
CA GLU A 72 5.80 7.00 14.20
C GLU A 72 5.37 5.55 13.90
N THR A 73 5.42 4.68 14.90
CA THR A 73 4.93 3.30 14.79
C THR A 73 3.43 3.24 14.54
N LEU A 74 2.63 4.06 15.22
CA LEU A 74 1.19 4.12 15.02
C LEU A 74 0.84 4.64 13.61
N LYS A 75 1.57 5.65 13.10
CA LYS A 75 1.46 6.09 11.70
C LYS A 75 1.78 4.94 10.74
N THR A 76 2.89 4.24 10.96
CA THR A 76 3.30 3.09 10.13
C THR A 76 2.26 1.97 10.13
N ILE A 77 1.69 1.64 11.30
CA ILE A 77 0.61 0.65 11.42
C ILE A 77 -0.65 1.11 10.67
N GLY A 78 -0.97 2.41 10.70
CA GLY A 78 -2.07 3.00 9.94
C GLY A 78 -1.92 2.78 8.43
N VAL A 79 -0.75 3.12 7.88
CA VAL A 79 -0.41 2.93 6.46
C VAL A 79 -0.40 1.45 6.07
N LEU A 80 0.20 0.60 6.90
CA LEU A 80 0.24 -0.85 6.66
C LEU A 80 -1.14 -1.51 6.72
N GLY A 81 -2.15 -0.84 7.27
CA GLY A 81 -3.53 -1.28 7.14
C GLY A 81 -3.99 -1.41 5.69
N PHE A 82 -3.56 -0.49 4.83
CA PHE A 82 -3.80 -0.54 3.39
C PHE A 82 -2.67 -1.27 2.65
N GLY A 83 -1.42 -1.02 3.02
CA GLY A 83 -0.27 -1.62 2.36
C GLY A 83 -0.27 -3.15 2.44
N PHE A 84 -0.50 -3.71 3.63
CA PHE A 84 -0.41 -5.15 3.84
C PHE A 84 -1.48 -5.93 3.07
N GLN A 85 -2.71 -5.42 2.99
CA GLN A 85 -3.79 -6.09 2.25
C GLN A 85 -3.55 -6.07 0.74
N ASN A 86 -3.11 -4.94 0.19
CA ASN A 86 -2.80 -4.78 -1.24
C ASN A 86 -1.61 -5.66 -1.65
N TYR A 87 -0.53 -5.63 -0.85
CA TYR A 87 0.60 -6.54 -1.02
C TYR A 87 0.17 -8.00 -0.98
N THR A 88 -0.62 -8.39 0.02
CA THR A 88 -1.06 -9.79 0.17
C THR A 88 -1.88 -10.23 -1.03
N TRP A 89 -2.76 -9.36 -1.55
CA TRP A 89 -3.54 -9.66 -2.76
C TRP A 89 -2.65 -9.81 -4.00
N ALA A 90 -1.74 -8.85 -4.26
CA ALA A 90 -0.79 -8.93 -5.36
C ALA A 90 0.05 -10.21 -5.31
N ARG A 91 0.59 -10.54 -4.14
CA ARG A 91 1.37 -11.76 -3.94
C ARG A 91 0.54 -13.02 -4.19
N MET A 92 -0.67 -13.12 -3.62
CA MET A 92 -1.52 -14.29 -3.82
C MET A 92 -1.95 -14.45 -5.28
N GLN A 93 -2.22 -13.36 -5.99
CA GLN A 93 -2.48 -13.37 -7.42
C GLN A 93 -1.28 -13.91 -8.20
N THR A 94 -0.07 -13.40 -7.94
CA THR A 94 1.18 -13.87 -8.59
C THR A 94 1.47 -15.35 -8.29
N GLU A 95 1.26 -15.82 -7.05
CA GLU A 95 1.61 -17.19 -6.65
C GLU A 95 0.56 -18.25 -7.02
N LYS A 96 -0.71 -17.87 -7.09
CA LYS A 96 -1.83 -18.81 -7.25
C LYS A 96 -2.51 -18.70 -8.61
N GLY A 97 -2.43 -17.54 -9.26
CA GLY A 97 -3.02 -17.28 -10.56
C GLY A 97 -2.04 -17.54 -11.71
N GLN A 98 -2.45 -17.13 -12.91
CA GLN A 98 -1.63 -17.11 -14.11
C GLN A 98 -1.53 -15.70 -14.71
N ASN A 99 -2.35 -14.75 -14.24
CA ASN A 99 -2.33 -13.36 -14.70
C ASN A 99 -1.43 -12.47 -13.84
N ASP A 100 -0.88 -11.45 -14.50
CA ASP A 100 0.01 -10.47 -13.88
C ASP A 100 -0.68 -9.61 -12.82
N ALA A 101 0.09 -9.22 -11.80
CA ALA A 101 -0.30 -8.24 -10.80
C ALA A 101 0.62 -7.02 -10.87
N TYR A 102 0.07 -5.83 -10.71
CA TYR A 102 0.76 -4.55 -10.74
C TYR A 102 0.44 -3.78 -9.45
N LEU A 103 1.48 -3.36 -8.74
CA LEU A 103 1.36 -2.71 -7.44
C LEU A 103 1.85 -1.26 -7.50
N TYR A 104 1.04 -0.29 -7.06
CA TYR A 104 1.45 1.12 -6.94
C TYR A 104 1.58 1.59 -5.49
N TYR A 105 2.37 2.64 -5.32
CA TYR A 105 2.48 3.42 -4.10
C TYR A 105 2.35 4.91 -4.43
N PHE A 106 1.24 5.54 -4.05
CA PHE A 106 0.97 6.94 -4.38
C PHE A 106 1.55 7.88 -3.33
N THR A 107 2.40 8.82 -3.73
CA THR A 107 3.17 9.69 -2.82
C THR A 107 2.93 11.18 -3.07
N ARG A 108 2.17 11.57 -4.11
CA ARG A 108 1.89 12.98 -4.39
C ARG A 108 0.93 13.54 -3.34
N VAL A 109 1.37 14.58 -2.63
CA VAL A 109 0.52 15.35 -1.71
C VAL A 109 -0.28 16.38 -2.50
N PRO A 110 -1.62 16.32 -2.52
CA PRO A 110 -2.42 17.32 -3.21
C PRO A 110 -2.22 18.71 -2.57
N PRO A 111 -2.10 19.78 -3.37
CA PRO A 111 -1.91 21.12 -2.83
C PRO A 111 -3.14 21.60 -2.04
N GLY A 112 -2.93 22.59 -1.16
CA GLY A 112 -3.96 23.20 -0.33
C GLY A 112 -4.17 22.56 1.05
N GLU A 113 -3.81 21.29 1.25
CA GLU A 113 -3.94 20.62 2.56
C GLU A 113 -2.73 19.70 2.87
N PRO A 114 -1.51 20.27 2.97
CA PRO A 114 -0.29 19.47 3.11
C PRO A 114 -0.22 18.63 4.40
N ASN A 115 -0.99 19.02 5.42
CA ASN A 115 -0.98 18.36 6.74
C ASN A 115 -1.50 16.92 6.71
N TYR A 116 -2.24 16.52 5.67
CA TYR A 116 -2.74 15.15 5.52
C TYR A 116 -1.84 14.27 4.64
N GLY A 117 -0.79 14.83 4.03
CA GLY A 117 0.09 14.09 3.12
C GLY A 117 -0.65 13.53 1.90
N ALA A 118 -0.17 12.39 1.38
CA ALA A 118 -0.88 11.61 0.36
C ALA A 118 -1.98 10.79 1.05
N PHE A 119 -3.04 11.49 1.45
CA PHE A 119 -4.13 10.96 2.28
C PHE A 119 -5.02 9.97 1.52
N HIS A 120 -5.91 9.29 2.24
CA HIS A 120 -6.87 8.37 1.64
C HIS A 120 -7.71 9.03 0.54
N SER A 121 -7.77 8.45 -0.66
CA SER A 121 -8.44 9.01 -1.86
C SER A 121 -7.73 10.19 -2.55
N ALA A 122 -6.49 10.54 -2.16
CA ALA A 122 -5.72 11.61 -2.81
C ALA A 122 -5.40 11.35 -4.29
N GLU A 123 -5.39 10.08 -4.70
CA GLU A 123 -5.05 9.61 -6.04
C GLU A 123 -6.25 9.54 -6.99
N PHE A 124 -7.48 9.52 -6.47
CA PHE A 124 -8.69 9.30 -7.28
C PHE A 124 -8.85 10.30 -8.41
N SER A 125 -8.54 11.57 -8.14
CA SER A 125 -8.65 12.64 -9.13
C SER A 125 -7.64 12.47 -10.27
N CYS A 126 -6.45 11.94 -9.97
CA CYS A 126 -5.44 11.60 -10.97
C CYS A 126 -5.88 10.39 -11.79
N ALA A 127 -6.30 9.29 -11.14
CA ALA A 127 -6.72 8.06 -11.81
C ALA A 127 -7.93 8.27 -12.74
N LEU A 128 -8.88 9.12 -12.34
CA LEU A 128 -10.12 9.36 -13.07
C LEU A 128 -10.07 10.56 -14.02
N HIS A 129 -8.92 11.25 -14.11
CA HIS A 129 -8.76 12.45 -14.92
C HIS A 129 -9.77 13.56 -14.57
N THR A 130 -9.87 13.90 -13.27
CA THR A 130 -10.85 14.85 -12.73
C THR A 130 -10.28 15.95 -11.81
N LEU A 131 -8.96 16.20 -11.78
CA LEU A 131 -8.34 17.29 -10.99
C LEU A 131 -9.03 18.65 -11.22
N ARG A 132 -9.42 18.94 -12.47
CA ARG A 132 -10.18 20.16 -12.83
C ARG A 132 -11.51 20.35 -12.08
N LYS A 133 -12.01 19.34 -11.38
CA LYS A 133 -13.23 19.38 -10.57
C LYS A 133 -12.97 19.74 -9.10
N TRP A 134 -11.72 19.73 -8.68
CA TRP A 134 -11.32 20.03 -7.31
C TRP A 134 -10.90 21.49 -7.21
N ASN A 135 -11.40 22.19 -6.19
CA ASN A 135 -11.03 23.59 -5.95
C ASN A 135 -9.72 23.67 -5.15
N ARG A 136 -8.60 23.39 -5.80
CA ARG A 136 -7.24 23.39 -5.21
C ARG A 136 -6.23 24.05 -6.17
N PRO A 137 -5.14 24.62 -5.66
CA PRO A 137 -4.13 25.27 -6.50
C PRO A 137 -3.17 24.24 -7.09
N PHE A 138 -3.64 23.42 -8.03
CA PHE A 138 -2.81 22.43 -8.72
C PHE A 138 -1.74 23.08 -9.59
N GLU A 139 -0.58 22.45 -9.61
CA GLU A 139 0.58 22.84 -10.40
C GLU A 139 0.67 21.97 -11.67
N GLN A 140 1.53 22.34 -12.62
CA GLN A 140 1.70 21.55 -13.86
C GLN A 140 2.06 20.09 -13.57
N ALA A 141 2.89 19.84 -12.56
CA ALA A 141 3.26 18.48 -12.15
C ALA A 141 2.05 17.63 -11.72
N ASP A 142 0.98 18.22 -11.17
CA ASP A 142 -0.24 17.49 -10.82
C ASP A 142 -1.01 17.05 -12.08
N TYR A 143 -1.11 17.93 -13.07
CA TYR A 143 -1.76 17.61 -14.35
C TYR A 143 -0.95 16.58 -15.17
N ASP A 144 0.38 16.65 -15.11
CA ASP A 144 1.25 15.67 -15.76
C ASP A 144 1.11 14.29 -15.10
N LEU A 145 1.02 14.25 -13.76
CA LEU A 145 0.75 13.02 -13.01
C LEU A 145 -0.66 12.48 -13.30
N GLU A 146 -1.69 13.34 -13.34
CA GLU A 146 -3.06 12.95 -13.70
C GLU A 146 -3.10 12.32 -15.09
N LYS A 147 -2.46 12.94 -16.08
CA LYS A 147 -2.39 12.37 -17.43
C LYS A 147 -1.72 10.99 -17.39
N THR A 148 -0.56 10.90 -16.75
CA THR A 148 0.23 9.66 -16.68
C THR A 148 -0.54 8.54 -15.99
N MET A 149 -1.14 8.81 -14.83
CA MET A 149 -1.91 7.83 -14.05
C MET A 149 -3.18 7.40 -14.79
N SER A 150 -3.91 8.34 -15.40
CA SER A 150 -5.08 8.05 -16.22
C SER A 150 -4.72 7.17 -17.43
N ASP A 151 -3.58 7.42 -18.10
CA ASP A 151 -3.12 6.61 -19.23
C ASP A 151 -2.84 5.15 -18.79
N TYR A 152 -2.17 4.92 -17.64
CA TYR A 152 -1.99 3.58 -17.10
C TYR A 152 -3.32 2.85 -16.83
N TRP A 153 -4.30 3.53 -16.21
CA TRP A 153 -5.60 2.94 -15.91
C TRP A 153 -6.37 2.59 -17.19
N VAL A 154 -6.34 3.48 -18.18
CA VAL A 154 -6.98 3.23 -19.49
C VAL A 154 -6.33 2.04 -20.21
N ASN A 155 -4.99 1.93 -20.18
CA ASN A 155 -4.29 0.79 -20.76
C ASN A 155 -4.67 -0.51 -20.05
N PHE A 156 -4.59 -0.51 -18.72
CA PHE A 156 -4.92 -1.68 -17.91
C PHE A 156 -6.36 -2.17 -18.15
N VAL A 157 -7.35 -1.27 -18.20
CA VAL A 157 -8.74 -1.63 -18.48
C VAL A 157 -8.91 -2.25 -19.88
N LYS A 158 -8.11 -1.81 -20.87
CA LYS A 158 -8.20 -2.33 -22.25
C LYS A 158 -7.50 -3.67 -22.43
N THR A 159 -6.37 -3.89 -21.76
CA THR A 159 -5.44 -4.97 -22.12
C THR A 159 -5.01 -5.86 -20.94
N GLY A 160 -5.29 -5.45 -19.71
CA GLY A 160 -4.74 -6.06 -18.50
C GLY A 160 -3.29 -5.66 -18.20
N ASN A 161 -2.64 -4.84 -19.03
CA ASN A 161 -1.28 -4.34 -18.83
C ASN A 161 -1.31 -2.81 -18.78
N PRO A 162 -0.84 -2.16 -17.71
CA PRO A 162 -0.87 -0.70 -17.61
C PRO A 162 0.12 -0.01 -18.56
N ASN A 163 1.19 -0.68 -18.99
CA ASN A 163 2.26 -0.08 -19.79
C ASN A 163 1.80 0.36 -21.19
N GLY A 164 2.50 1.34 -21.74
CA GLY A 164 2.24 1.89 -23.07
C GLY A 164 3.29 2.93 -23.48
N ASP A 165 3.22 3.37 -24.73
CA ASP A 165 4.21 4.28 -25.30
C ASP A 165 4.33 5.60 -24.50
N GLY A 166 5.56 5.96 -24.15
CA GLY A 166 5.87 7.21 -23.44
C GLY A 166 5.60 7.19 -21.92
N LEU A 167 5.18 6.06 -21.36
CA LEU A 167 5.03 5.87 -19.92
C LEU A 167 6.31 5.25 -19.32
N PRO A 168 6.70 5.62 -18.09
CA PRO A 168 7.66 4.83 -17.33
C PRO A 168 7.23 3.35 -17.23
N GLU A 169 8.19 2.45 -17.13
CA GLU A 169 7.87 1.03 -16.98
C GLU A 169 7.25 0.76 -15.59
N TRP A 170 6.08 0.14 -15.59
CA TRP A 170 5.44 -0.43 -14.40
C TRP A 170 5.74 -1.94 -14.35
N PRO A 171 6.58 -2.39 -13.40
CA PRO A 171 6.97 -3.79 -13.32
C PRO A 171 5.78 -4.67 -12.90
N VAL A 172 5.75 -5.88 -13.46
CA VAL A 172 4.93 -6.98 -12.90
C VAL A 172 5.45 -7.28 -11.49
N PHE A 173 4.53 -7.43 -10.55
CA PHE A 173 4.84 -7.69 -9.15
C PHE A 173 5.39 -9.11 -8.97
N ASP A 174 6.61 -9.19 -8.45
CA ASP A 174 7.31 -10.43 -8.11
C ASP A 174 7.69 -10.41 -6.61
N PRO A 175 7.20 -11.34 -5.78
CA PRO A 175 7.59 -11.40 -4.38
C PRO A 175 9.07 -11.73 -4.15
N ALA A 176 9.79 -12.29 -5.14
CA ALA A 176 11.23 -12.51 -5.06
C ALA A 176 12.04 -11.21 -5.27
N ASN A 177 11.47 -10.23 -5.97
CA ASN A 177 12.02 -8.90 -6.18
C ASN A 177 10.90 -7.85 -6.09
N PRO A 178 10.44 -7.50 -4.87
CA PRO A 178 9.20 -6.74 -4.70
C PRO A 178 9.40 -5.27 -5.09
N LEU A 179 9.00 -4.95 -6.32
CA LEU A 179 9.00 -3.61 -6.89
C LEU A 179 7.57 -3.08 -7.01
N VAL A 180 7.43 -1.75 -6.90
CA VAL A 180 6.17 -1.02 -7.11
C VAL A 180 6.42 0.19 -8.00
N LEU A 181 5.36 0.68 -8.66
CA LEU A 181 5.40 1.99 -9.29
C LEU A 181 5.04 3.06 -8.25
N GLU A 182 5.98 3.97 -7.97
CA GLU A 182 5.70 5.19 -7.22
C GLU A 182 5.00 6.20 -8.13
N LEU A 183 3.82 6.66 -7.72
CA LEU A 183 3.04 7.70 -8.37
C LEU A 183 3.15 8.98 -7.52
N GLY A 184 4.22 9.74 -7.73
CA GLY A 184 4.58 10.90 -6.93
C GLY A 184 4.84 12.15 -7.77
N ALA A 185 5.66 13.06 -7.23
CA ALA A 185 6.20 14.19 -8.00
C ALA A 185 7.00 13.71 -9.24
N GLU A 186 7.58 12.52 -9.15
CA GLU A 186 8.11 11.76 -10.27
C GLU A 186 7.42 10.39 -10.28
N VAL A 187 7.14 9.89 -11.48
CA VAL A 187 6.66 8.51 -11.67
C VAL A 187 7.86 7.60 -11.90
N LYS A 188 8.11 6.66 -10.99
CA LYS A 188 9.28 5.78 -11.07
C LYS A 188 9.08 4.46 -10.34
N THR A 189 9.81 3.45 -10.78
CA THR A 189 9.88 2.17 -10.05
C THR A 189 10.73 2.31 -8.80
N ARG A 190 10.32 1.66 -7.71
CA ARG A 190 11.08 1.55 -6.45
C ARG A 190 10.87 0.21 -5.77
N ALA A 191 11.72 -0.09 -4.79
CA ALA A 191 11.47 -1.17 -3.85
C ALA A 191 10.19 -0.92 -3.05
N LEU A 192 9.41 -1.98 -2.85
CA LEU A 192 8.20 -2.00 -2.01
C LEU A 192 8.50 -1.41 -0.62
N PRO A 193 7.89 -0.27 -0.25
CA PRO A 193 8.09 0.29 1.08
C PRO A 193 7.56 -0.65 2.17
N TYR A 194 8.19 -0.61 3.34
CA TYR A 194 7.84 -1.42 4.51
C TYR A 194 7.94 -2.94 4.29
N TRP A 195 8.80 -3.39 3.39
CA TRP A 195 8.95 -4.81 3.04
C TRP A 195 9.18 -5.72 4.26
N GLU A 196 10.11 -5.36 5.14
CA GLU A 196 10.42 -6.16 6.33
C GLU A 196 9.23 -6.24 7.29
N GLN A 197 8.50 -5.13 7.47
CA GLN A 197 7.28 -5.10 8.27
C GLN A 197 6.21 -6.03 7.68
N MET A 198 5.96 -5.96 6.37
CA MET A 198 4.98 -6.81 5.68
C MET A 198 5.36 -8.30 5.78
N LYS A 199 6.63 -8.63 5.57
CA LYS A 199 7.14 -10.00 5.69
C LYS A 199 6.94 -10.55 7.10
N LEU A 200 7.31 -9.77 8.14
CA LEU A 200 7.09 -10.18 9.52
C LEU A 200 5.59 -10.34 9.84
N MET A 201 4.75 -9.40 9.41
CA MET A 201 3.30 -9.46 9.62
C MET A 201 2.69 -10.73 9.02
N GLU A 202 3.15 -11.14 7.83
CA GLU A 202 2.72 -12.38 7.20
C GLU A 202 3.15 -13.61 8.03
N GLU A 203 4.41 -13.67 8.44
CA GLU A 203 4.92 -14.78 9.26
C GLU A 203 4.17 -14.92 10.58
N LEU A 204 3.77 -13.80 11.19
CA LEU A 204 2.99 -13.78 12.43
C LEU A 204 1.53 -14.24 12.23
N GLN A 205 1.02 -14.23 11.00
CA GLN A 205 -0.33 -14.72 10.65
C GLN A 205 -0.38 -16.21 10.31
N LYS A 206 0.75 -16.89 10.06
CA LYS A 206 0.81 -18.33 9.70
C LYS A 206 0.65 -19.28 10.93
N LYS A 207 -0.09 -18.86 11.96
CA LYS A 207 -0.32 -19.63 13.20
C LYS A 207 -1.69 -20.29 13.22
#